data_AF-A0A3S4YVI3-F1
#
_entry.id   AF-A0A3S4YVI3-F1
#
_cell.length_a   1.000
_cell.length_b   1.000
_cell.length_c   1.000
_cell.angle_alpha   90.00
_cell.angle_beta   90.00
_cell.angle_gamma   90.00
#
_symmetry.space_group_name_H-M   'P 1'
#
loop_
_entity.id
_entity.type
_entity.pdbx_description
1 polymer ?
#
loop_
_entity_poly.entity_id
_entity_poly.type
_entity_poly.pdbx_seq_one_letter_code
_entity_poly.pdbx_strand_id
1 'polypeptide(L)'
;MLHHVHADDVAQAFERAVDRRPRVVGADLNIVSGSAMSARGFATIAAGWFGRSAVLEDVSWQQFRDATSAEDAELSWRHLHRSHYASIDKARRLLGYAPRFEPEDAVHQALRWLHDHHRLSLPLT
;
A
#
# COMPACT_ATOMS: atom_id res chain seq x y z
N MET A 1 4.70 4.26 -8.24
CA MET A 1 3.46 3.43 -8.20
C MET A 1 3.29 2.86 -6.81
N LEU A 2 2.06 2.86 -6.28
CA LEU A 2 1.76 2.43 -4.93
C LEU A 2 1.31 0.97 -4.93
N HIS A 3 2.15 0.10 -4.37
CA HIS A 3 1.89 -1.31 -4.14
C HIS A 3 1.61 -1.57 -2.66
N HIS A 4 0.54 -0.97 -2.13
CA HIS A 4 0.12 -1.28 -0.77
C HIS A 4 -0.25 -2.77 -0.72
N VAL A 5 0.42 -3.53 0.12
CA VAL A 5 0.18 -4.96 0.28
C VAL A 5 -0.44 -5.22 1.64
N HIS A 6 -1.48 -6.06 1.67
CA HIS A 6 -2.12 -6.42 2.92
C HIS A 6 -1.18 -7.30 3.76
N ALA A 7 -1.14 -7.07 5.08
CA ALA A 7 -0.23 -7.79 5.97
C ALA A 7 -0.45 -9.32 5.92
N ASP A 8 -1.69 -9.77 5.74
CA ASP A 8 -2.02 -11.20 5.64
C ASP A 8 -1.53 -11.84 4.33
N ASP A 9 -1.42 -11.08 3.24
CA ASP A 9 -0.78 -11.58 2.01
C ASP A 9 0.74 -11.68 2.20
N VAL A 10 1.36 -10.74 2.93
CA VAL A 10 2.77 -10.86 3.32
C VAL A 10 2.99 -12.08 4.21
N ALA A 11 2.11 -12.32 5.18
CA ALA A 11 2.18 -13.49 6.06
C ALA A 11 2.05 -14.81 5.27
N GLN A 12 1.13 -14.88 4.30
CA GLN A 12 1.00 -16.02 3.38
C GLN A 12 2.31 -16.32 2.66
N ALA A 13 3.05 -15.29 2.22
CA ALA A 13 4.33 -15.50 1.54
C ALA A 13 5.39 -16.11 2.48
N PHE A 14 5.44 -15.68 3.74
CA PHE A 14 6.34 -16.26 4.75
C PHE A 14 5.98 -17.70 5.08
N GLU A 15 4.70 -18.01 5.30
CA GLU A 15 4.21 -19.39 5.51
C GLU A 15 4.64 -20.30 4.35
N ARG A 16 4.37 -19.88 3.11
CA ARG A 16 4.76 -20.63 1.92
C ARG A 16 6.28 -20.78 1.78
N ALA A 17 7.06 -19.81 2.25
CA ALA A 17 8.52 -19.87 2.18
C ALA A 17 9.10 -20.92 3.13
N VAL A 18 8.46 -21.12 4.29
CA VAL A 18 8.80 -22.20 5.22
C VAL A 18 8.49 -23.56 4.58
N ASP A 19 7.27 -23.73 4.06
CA ASP A 19 6.82 -25.00 3.46
C ASP A 19 7.60 -25.38 2.21
N ARG A 20 8.00 -24.39 1.41
CA ARG A 20 8.69 -24.58 0.13
C ARG A 20 10.17 -24.23 0.21
N ARG A 21 10.76 -24.27 1.40
CA ARG A 21 12.15 -23.85 1.66
C ARG A 21 13.17 -24.32 0.60
N PRO A 22 13.20 -25.60 0.16
CA PRO A 22 14.17 -26.04 -0.86
C PRO A 22 14.06 -25.30 -2.20
N ARG A 23 12.92 -24.68 -2.51
CA ARG A 23 12.68 -23.92 -3.75
C ARG A 23 13.03 -22.44 -3.66
N VAL A 24 13.18 -21.90 -2.44
CA VAL A 24 13.31 -20.44 -2.22
C VAL A 24 14.50 -20.03 -1.36
N VAL A 25 15.26 -20.98 -0.82
CA VAL A 25 16.53 -20.67 -0.18
C VAL A 25 17.44 -19.92 -1.15
N GLY A 26 17.95 -18.76 -0.73
CA GLY A 26 18.81 -17.90 -1.52
C GLY A 26 18.08 -17.03 -2.57
N ALA A 27 16.75 -17.10 -2.65
CA ALA A 27 15.98 -16.27 -3.58
C ALA A 27 15.56 -14.93 -2.94
N ASP A 28 15.77 -13.85 -3.68
CA ASP A 28 15.06 -12.59 -3.53
C ASP A 28 13.67 -12.68 -4.16
N LEU A 29 12.62 -12.21 -3.47
CA LEU A 29 11.24 -12.25 -3.95
C LEU A 29 10.53 -10.94 -3.61
N ASN A 30 9.81 -10.37 -4.59
CA ASN A 30 8.93 -9.23 -4.34
C ASN A 30 7.59 -9.73 -3.82
N ILE A 31 7.22 -9.32 -2.61
CA ILE A 31 5.94 -9.62 -1.98
C ILE A 31 5.16 -8.31 -1.89
N VAL A 32 4.33 -8.08 -2.90
CA VAL A 32 3.49 -6.90 -3.05
C VAL A 32 2.09 -7.31 -3.53
N SER A 33 1.15 -6.36 -3.60
CA SER A 33 -0.18 -6.56 -4.21
C SER A 33 -0.09 -7.00 -5.66
N GLY A 34 -1.15 -7.65 -6.16
CA GLY A 34 -1.23 -8.12 -7.56
C GLY A 34 -1.30 -6.99 -8.59
N SER A 35 -1.77 -5.81 -8.18
CA SER A 35 -1.86 -4.58 -8.97
C SER A 35 -1.19 -3.41 -8.24
N ALA A 36 -1.20 -2.22 -8.83
CA ALA A 36 -0.68 -1.00 -8.23
C ALA A 36 -1.58 0.20 -8.54
N MET A 37 -1.53 1.22 -7.68
CA MET A 37 -2.24 2.48 -7.88
C MET A 37 -1.28 3.63 -8.20
N SER A 38 -1.77 4.63 -8.92
CA SER A 38 -1.11 5.95 -8.95
C SER A 38 -1.41 6.73 -7.67
N ALA A 39 -0.55 7.68 -7.31
CA ALA A 39 -0.83 8.57 -6.17
C ALA A 39 -2.13 9.35 -6.37
N ARG A 40 -2.38 9.80 -7.61
CA ARG A 40 -3.63 10.44 -8.02
C ARG A 40 -4.83 9.52 -7.84
N GLY A 41 -4.74 8.27 -8.32
CA GLY A 41 -5.81 7.28 -8.17
C GLY A 41 -6.09 6.96 -6.70
N PHE A 42 -5.04 6.80 -5.90
CA PHE A 42 -5.15 6.59 -4.46
C PHE A 42 -5.84 7.75 -3.76
N ALA A 43 -5.46 9.01 -4.05
CA ALA A 43 -6.11 10.19 -3.48
C ALA A 43 -7.61 10.26 -3.84
N THR A 44 -7.96 9.92 -5.09
CA THR A 44 -9.35 9.87 -5.55
C THR A 44 -10.18 8.82 -4.79
N ILE A 45 -9.66 7.59 -4.69
CA ILE A 45 -10.36 6.51 -3.99
C ILE A 45 -10.47 6.83 -2.49
N ALA A 46 -9.37 7.29 -1.89
CA ALA A 46 -9.30 7.55 -0.46
C ALA A 46 -10.26 8.65 -0.01
N ALA A 47 -10.44 9.71 -0.81
CA ALA A 47 -11.43 10.75 -0.51
C ALA A 47 -12.85 10.16 -0.37
N GLY A 48 -13.19 9.16 -1.18
CA GLY A 48 -14.47 8.49 -1.15
C GLY A 48 -14.75 7.78 0.18
N TRP A 49 -13.74 7.17 0.81
CA TRP A 49 -13.87 6.54 2.13
C TRP A 49 -14.19 7.52 3.27
N PHE A 50 -14.02 8.82 3.03
CA PHE A 50 -14.37 9.90 3.95
C PHE A 50 -15.60 10.69 3.49
N GLY A 51 -16.36 10.18 2.51
CA GLY A 51 -17.55 10.85 1.96
C GLY A 51 -17.23 12.13 1.19
N ARG A 52 -16.01 12.25 0.63
CA ARG A 52 -15.55 13.42 -0.12
C ARG A 52 -15.24 13.06 -1.57
N SER A 53 -15.40 14.03 -2.45
CA SER A 53 -14.84 13.97 -3.80
C SER A 53 -13.45 14.60 -3.79
N ALA A 54 -12.46 13.94 -4.39
CA ALA A 54 -11.13 14.50 -4.52
C ALA A 54 -11.11 15.66 -5.54
N VAL A 55 -10.61 16.82 -5.11
CA VAL A 55 -10.27 17.95 -6.00
C VAL A 55 -8.75 18.05 -5.98
N LEU A 56 -8.11 17.72 -7.11
CA LEU A 56 -6.66 17.54 -7.17
C LEU A 56 -6.02 18.60 -8.07
N GLU A 57 -5.00 19.26 -7.54
CA GLU A 57 -4.10 20.14 -8.27
C GLU A 57 -2.67 19.59 -8.25
N ASP A 58 -1.92 19.79 -9.33
CA ASP A 58 -0.50 19.44 -9.36
C ASP A 58 0.31 20.60 -8.76
N VAL A 59 1.09 20.30 -7.73
CA VAL A 59 1.90 21.28 -7.00
C VAL A 59 3.37 20.85 -6.96
N SER A 60 4.26 21.83 -6.78
CA SER A 60 5.66 21.53 -6.47
C SER A 60 5.80 20.91 -5.09
N TRP A 61 6.91 20.19 -4.86
CA TRP A 61 7.17 19.62 -3.54
C TRP A 61 7.28 20.69 -2.43
N GLN A 62 7.81 21.88 -2.74
CA GLN A 62 7.85 23.00 -1.79
C GLN A 62 6.44 23.43 -1.39
N GLN A 63 5.54 23.65 -2.36
CA GLN A 63 4.16 24.02 -2.09
C GLN A 63 3.41 22.95 -1.27
N PHE A 64 3.63 21.67 -1.56
CA PHE A 64 3.05 20.60 -0.76
C PHE A 64 3.51 20.66 0.70
N ARG A 65 4.81 20.87 0.95
CA ARG A 65 5.35 21.04 2.31
C ARG A 65 4.75 22.23 3.04
N ASP A 66 4.61 23.36 2.35
CA ASP A 66 4.08 24.59 2.95
C ASP A 66 2.58 24.49 3.27
N ALA A 67 1.85 23.61 2.58
CA ALA A 67 0.41 23.42 2.74
C ALA A 67 0.02 22.26 3.69
N THR A 68 1.00 21.54 4.26
CA THR A 68 0.75 20.38 5.14
C THR A 68 1.63 20.41 6.39
N SER A 69 1.46 19.45 7.29
CA SER A 69 2.35 19.32 8.44
C SER A 69 3.74 18.82 8.02
N ALA A 70 4.79 19.19 8.76
CA ALA A 70 6.15 18.72 8.48
C ALA A 70 6.26 17.18 8.54
N GLU A 71 5.49 16.55 9.42
CA GLU A 71 5.42 15.09 9.56
C GLU A 71 4.77 14.44 8.34
N ASP A 72 3.60 14.91 7.93
CA ASP A 72 2.89 14.37 6.75
C ASP A 72 3.68 14.58 5.47
N ALA A 73 4.38 15.71 5.36
CA ALA A 73 5.26 15.99 4.24
C ALA A 73 6.40 14.99 4.15
N GLU A 74 7.12 14.76 5.26
CA GLU A 74 8.24 13.81 5.25
C GLU A 74 7.77 12.38 4.99
N LEU A 75 6.66 11.96 5.60
CA LEU A 75 6.07 10.63 5.37
C LEU A 75 5.67 10.46 3.89
N SER A 76 4.99 11.45 3.31
CA SER A 76 4.59 11.45 1.90
C SER A 76 5.79 11.40 0.97
N TRP A 77 6.85 12.16 1.24
CA TRP A 77 8.09 12.14 0.46
C TRP A 77 8.74 10.77 0.47
N ARG A 78 8.95 10.20 1.67
CA ARG A 78 9.59 8.90 1.83
C ARG A 78 8.81 7.80 1.13
N HIS A 79 7.48 7.92 1.10
CA HIS A 79 6.62 6.97 0.42
C HIS A 79 6.69 7.13 -1.11
N LEU A 80 6.62 8.35 -1.63
CA LEU A 80 6.60 8.62 -3.07
C LEU A 80 7.97 8.43 -3.72
N HIS A 81 9.04 8.90 -3.09
CA HIS A 81 10.40 8.78 -3.63
C HIS A 81 10.87 7.32 -3.74
N ARG A 82 10.30 6.42 -2.93
CA ARG A 82 10.61 4.97 -2.92
C ARG A 82 9.52 4.12 -3.56
N SER A 83 8.61 4.75 -4.31
CA SER A 83 7.41 4.15 -4.88
C SER A 83 7.71 3.33 -6.16
N HIS A 84 8.33 2.17 -5.97
CA HIS A 84 8.69 1.24 -7.04
C HIS A 84 7.48 0.49 -7.61
N TYR A 85 7.63 -0.04 -8.83
CA TYR A 85 6.72 -1.04 -9.41
C TYR A 85 7.48 -2.36 -9.51
N ALA A 86 6.89 -3.45 -9.01
CA ALA A 86 7.59 -4.73 -8.87
C ALA A 86 6.74 -5.89 -9.41
N SER A 87 7.36 -6.78 -10.19
CA SER A 87 6.71 -8.03 -10.60
C SER A 87 6.72 -9.05 -9.46
N ILE A 88 5.58 -9.73 -9.28
CA ILE A 88 5.40 -10.85 -8.35
C ILE A 88 5.54 -12.22 -9.04
N ASP A 89 5.96 -12.28 -10.30
CA ASP A 89 5.98 -13.53 -11.08
C ASP A 89 6.95 -14.56 -10.50
N LYS A 90 8.08 -14.12 -9.93
CA LYS A 90 9.02 -15.01 -9.24
C LYS A 90 8.40 -15.59 -7.97
N ALA A 91 7.67 -14.78 -7.20
CA ALA A 91 6.96 -15.23 -6.00
C ALA A 91 5.81 -16.20 -6.37
N ARG A 92 5.03 -15.90 -7.41
CA ARG A 92 4.00 -16.80 -7.95
C ARG A 92 4.59 -18.16 -8.34
N ARG A 93 5.69 -18.17 -9.10
CA ARG A 93 6.31 -19.41 -9.57
C ARG A 93 6.94 -20.24 -8.44
N LEU A 94 7.68 -19.61 -7.53
CA LEU A 94 8.47 -20.35 -6.53
C LEU A 94 7.69 -20.66 -5.25
N LEU A 95 6.88 -19.71 -4.77
CA LEU A 95 6.06 -19.86 -3.55
C LEU A 95 4.63 -20.32 -3.84
N GLY A 96 4.13 -20.13 -5.05
CA GLY A 96 2.68 -20.12 -5.28
C GLY A 96 2.01 -18.93 -4.60
N TYR A 97 2.74 -17.82 -4.43
CA TYR A 97 2.19 -16.59 -3.85
C TYR A 97 1.00 -16.10 -4.66
N ALA A 98 -0.12 -15.88 -3.97
CA ALA A 98 -1.38 -15.48 -4.57
C ALA A 98 -2.03 -14.46 -3.61
N PRO A 99 -1.73 -13.15 -3.79
CA PRO A 99 -2.33 -12.11 -2.96
C PRO A 99 -3.84 -12.13 -3.15
N ARG A 100 -4.57 -11.96 -2.04
CA ARG A 100 -6.04 -11.99 -2.02
C ARG A 100 -6.65 -10.60 -2.02
N PHE A 101 -5.87 -9.58 -1.68
CA PHE A 101 -6.35 -8.21 -1.54
C PHE A 101 -5.80 -7.32 -2.64
N GLU A 102 -6.67 -6.46 -3.18
CA GLU A 102 -6.24 -5.34 -4.01
C GLU A 102 -5.60 -4.25 -3.12
N PRO A 103 -4.74 -3.38 -3.68
CA PRO A 103 -3.98 -2.43 -2.87
C PRO A 103 -4.87 -1.38 -2.18
N GLU A 104 -6.02 -1.03 -2.76
CA GLU A 104 -7.04 -0.20 -2.11
C GLU A 104 -7.71 -0.88 -0.92
N ASP A 105 -8.00 -2.19 -1.00
CA ASP A 105 -8.57 -2.97 0.10
C ASP A 105 -7.60 -3.03 1.28
N ALA A 106 -6.30 -3.18 0.98
CA ALA A 106 -5.26 -3.22 1.98
C ALA A 106 -5.25 -1.95 2.85
N VAL A 107 -5.34 -0.78 2.21
CA VAL A 107 -5.39 0.51 2.93
C VAL A 107 -6.74 0.70 3.62
N HIS A 108 -7.85 0.38 2.96
CA HIS A 108 -9.18 0.58 3.52
C HIS A 108 -9.39 -0.26 4.79
N GLN A 109 -8.95 -1.52 4.81
CA GLN A 109 -9.01 -2.35 6.03
C GLN A 109 -8.14 -1.81 7.15
N ALA A 110 -6.96 -1.26 6.84
CA ALA A 110 -6.11 -0.61 7.84
C ALA A 110 -6.81 0.64 8.43
N LEU A 111 -7.48 1.44 7.60
CA LEU A 111 -8.25 2.60 8.07
C LEU A 111 -9.44 2.16 8.94
N ARG A 112 -10.18 1.12 8.53
CA ARG A 112 -11.27 0.56 9.35
C ARG A 112 -10.76 0.08 10.71
N TRP A 113 -9.64 -0.64 10.74
CA TRP A 113 -9.02 -1.04 12.00
C TRP A 113 -8.67 0.17 12.88
N LEU A 114 -8.06 1.22 12.32
CA LEU A 114 -7.76 2.45 13.07
C LEU A 114 -9.03 3.13 13.59
N HIS A 115 -10.09 3.18 12.79
CA HIS A 115 -11.38 3.75 13.19
C HIS A 115 -12.04 2.97 14.33
N ASP A 116 -12.13 1.64 14.19
CA ASP A 116 -12.74 0.73 15.18
C ASP A 116 -11.98 0.77 16.53
N HIS A 117 -10.70 1.14 16.51
CA HIS A 117 -9.86 1.29 17.70
C HIS A 117 -9.73 2.74 18.17
N HIS A 118 -10.55 3.67 17.66
CA HIS A 118 -10.54 5.09 18.01
C HIS A 118 -9.17 5.79 17.82
N ARG A 119 -8.39 5.30 16.85
CA ARG A 119 -7.08 5.85 16.45
C ARG A 119 -7.16 6.74 15.21
N LEU A 120 -8.36 6.87 14.64
CA LEU A 120 -8.64 7.77 13.53
C LEU A 120 -9.64 8.84 14.02
N SER A 121 -9.24 10.10 13.91
CA SER A 121 -10.09 11.24 14.30
C SER A 121 -11.13 11.59 13.25
N LEU A 122 -10.93 11.15 12.01
CA LEU A 122 -11.84 11.39 10.89
C LEU A 122 -12.89 10.27 10.79
N PRO A 123 -14.16 10.62 10.52
CA PRO A 123 -15.19 9.62 10.30
C PRO A 123 -14.96 8.91 8.96
N LEU A 124 -15.02 7.57 8.97
CA LEU A 124 -15.10 6.77 7.75
C LEU A 124 -16.57 6.55 7.38
N THR A 125 -16.85 6.50 6.09
CA THR A 125 -18.17 6.17 5.53
C THR A 125 -18.36 4.69 5.30
#